data_AF-A0A5K0YP22-F1
#
_entry.id   AF-A0A5K0YP22-F1
#
_cell.length_a   1.000
_cell.length_b   1.000
_cell.length_c   1.000
_cell.angle_alpha   90.00
_cell.angle_beta   90.00
_cell.angle_gamma   90.00
#
_symmetry.space_group_name_H-M   'P 1'
#
loop_
_entity.id
_entity.type
_entity.pdbx_description
1 polymer ?
#
loop_
_entity_poly.entity_id
_entity_poly.type
_entity_poly.pdbx_seq_one_letter_code
_entity_poly.pdbx_strand_id
1 'polypeptide(L)'
;FSTSGMQNLSPPKAKLRGVVFDMDGTLTVPVIDFSAMYRAVLGDDYASIKSSSSLGVDILQHIDSWSPDRQQKAYDIIADFERRGLEQLQIMP
;
A
#
# COMPACT_ATOMS: atom_id res chain seq x y z
N PHE A 1 49.40 -30.38 -16.05
CA PHE A 1 48.67 -29.24 -15.50
C PHE A 1 47.18 -29.55 -15.55
N SER A 2 46.56 -29.92 -14.42
CA SER A 2 45.11 -30.09 -14.30
C SER A 2 44.49 -28.81 -13.74
N THR A 3 43.60 -28.18 -14.50
CA THR A 3 42.77 -27.08 -14.01
C THR A 3 41.57 -27.64 -13.27
N SER A 4 41.61 -27.53 -11.94
CA SER A 4 40.47 -27.83 -11.06
C SER A 4 39.33 -26.86 -11.34
N GLY A 5 38.17 -27.38 -11.75
CA GLY A 5 36.95 -26.60 -11.92
C GLY A 5 36.43 -26.09 -10.58
N MET A 6 36.29 -24.78 -10.43
CA MET A 6 35.55 -24.17 -9.34
C MET A 6 34.06 -24.54 -9.50
N GLN A 7 33.54 -25.32 -8.55
CA GLN A 7 32.10 -25.59 -8.47
C GLN A 7 31.39 -24.31 -8.06
N ASN A 8 30.47 -23.86 -8.90
CA ASN A 8 29.62 -22.70 -8.64
C ASN A 8 28.53 -23.11 -7.64
N LEU A 9 28.81 -22.98 -6.34
CA LEU A 9 27.82 -23.23 -5.29
C LEU A 9 26.81 -22.08 -5.28
N SER A 10 25.69 -22.25 -5.99
CA SER A 10 24.55 -21.35 -5.87
C SER A 10 24.06 -21.37 -4.42
N PRO A 11 23.83 -20.21 -3.77
CA PRO A 11 23.36 -20.18 -2.40
C PRO A 11 22.03 -20.93 -2.27
N PRO A 12 21.82 -21.68 -1.18
CA PRO A 12 20.58 -22.41 -0.97
C PRO A 12 19.40 -21.46 -0.98
N LYS A 13 18.41 -21.73 -1.84
CA LYS A 13 17.19 -20.93 -1.94
C LYS A 13 16.46 -20.94 -0.59
N ALA A 14 16.11 -19.77 -0.08
CA ALA A 14 15.33 -19.65 1.15
C ALA A 14 13.98 -20.36 0.99
N LYS A 15 13.63 -21.24 1.94
CA LYS A 15 12.36 -21.97 1.93
C LYS A 15 11.28 -21.14 2.64
N LEU A 16 10.38 -20.54 1.87
CA LEU A 16 9.18 -19.87 2.39
C LEU A 16 8.34 -20.87 3.21
N ARG A 17 8.03 -20.54 4.46
CA ARG A 17 7.25 -21.40 5.36
C ARG A 17 5.77 -21.06 5.39
N GLY A 18 5.43 -19.81 5.10
CA GLY A 18 4.06 -19.30 5.06
C GLY A 18 4.06 -17.80 4.78
N VAL A 19 2.88 -17.28 4.43
CA VAL A 19 2.59 -15.85 4.27
C VAL A 19 1.37 -15.55 5.13
N VAL A 20 1.43 -14.47 5.89
CA VAL A 20 0.29 -13.97 6.67
C VAL A 20 -0.08 -12.60 6.14
N PHE A 21 -1.35 -12.39 5.86
CA PHE A 21 -1.89 -11.09 5.46
C PHE A 21 -2.56 -10.46 6.67
N ASP A 22 -2.05 -9.30 7.08
CA ASP A 22 -2.58 -8.50 8.19
C ASP A 22 -3.86 -7.79 7.73
N MET A 23 -4.97 -8.53 7.64
CA MET A 23 -6.24 -8.01 7.11
C MET A 23 -7.02 -7.18 8.15
N ASP A 24 -6.84 -7.45 9.44
CA ASP A 24 -7.54 -6.74 10.52
C ASP A 24 -6.66 -5.67 11.22
N GLY A 25 -5.41 -5.52 10.79
CA GLY A 25 -4.48 -4.49 11.28
C GLY A 25 -3.94 -4.79 12.68
N THR A 26 -3.78 -6.08 13.00
CA THR A 26 -3.33 -6.56 14.32
C THR A 26 -1.87 -6.97 14.32
N LEU A 27 -1.25 -7.19 13.16
CA LEU A 27 0.15 -7.62 13.07
C LEU A 27 1.12 -6.46 12.91
N THR A 28 0.65 -5.31 12.45
CA THR A 28 1.47 -4.12 12.20
C THR A 28 0.91 -2.90 12.94
N VAL A 29 1.79 -1.96 13.26
CA VAL A 29 1.38 -0.64 13.71
C VAL A 29 0.77 0.09 12.51
N PRO A 30 -0.46 0.66 12.60
CA PRO A 30 -1.02 1.44 11.53
C PRO A 30 -0.17 2.68 11.24
N VAL A 31 0.37 2.77 10.03
CA VAL A 31 1.29 3.85 9.61
C VAL A 31 0.75 4.72 8.46
N ILE A 32 -0.35 4.30 7.83
CA ILE A 32 -1.02 5.09 6.79
C ILE A 32 -2.17 5.87 7.44
N ASP A 33 -2.10 7.21 7.39
CA ASP A 33 -3.23 8.07 7.72
C ASP A 33 -4.21 8.13 6.53
N PHE A 34 -5.16 7.20 6.52
CA PHE A 34 -6.23 7.15 5.52
C PHE A 34 -7.08 8.42 5.49
N SER A 35 -7.24 9.13 6.60
CA SER A 35 -8.01 10.39 6.61
C SER A 35 -7.26 11.50 5.86
N ALA A 36 -5.95 11.60 6.06
CA ALA A 36 -5.11 12.52 5.29
C ALA A 36 -5.07 12.13 3.81
N MET A 37 -4.95 10.84 3.49
CA MET A 37 -4.98 10.35 2.11
C MET A 37 -6.31 10.70 1.42
N TYR A 38 -7.44 10.49 2.10
CA TYR A 38 -8.76 10.78 1.52
C TYR A 38 -8.95 12.28 1.26
N ARG A 39 -8.48 13.12 2.18
CA ARG A 39 -8.47 14.58 1.97
C ARG A 39 -7.58 14.99 0.79
N ALA A 40 -6.41 14.37 0.66
CA ALA A 40 -5.48 14.69 -0.43
C ALA A 40 -6.06 14.32 -1.80
N VAL A 41 -6.76 13.18 -1.90
CA VAL A 41 -7.36 12.71 -3.16
C VAL A 41 -8.66 13.45 -3.49
N LEU A 42 -9.58 13.56 -2.53
CA LEU A 42 -10.93 14.09 -2.76
C LEU A 42 -10.98 15.62 -2.66
N GLY A 43 -10.01 16.25 -2.00
CA GLY A 43 -9.97 17.70 -1.81
C GLY A 43 -11.22 18.22 -1.10
N ASP A 44 -11.83 19.26 -1.67
CA ASP A 44 -13.02 19.92 -1.13
C ASP A 44 -14.25 18.99 -1.08
N ASP A 45 -14.30 17.96 -1.94
CA ASP A 45 -15.39 16.99 -1.98
C ASP A 45 -15.36 16.04 -0.76
N TYR A 46 -14.27 15.99 0.01
CA TYR A 46 -14.13 15.03 1.12
C TYR A 46 -15.23 15.18 2.18
N ALA A 47 -15.55 16.42 2.57
CA ALA A 47 -16.50 16.67 3.65
C ALA A 47 -17.93 16.26 3.25
N SER A 48 -18.34 16.57 2.02
CA SER A 48 -19.66 16.21 1.49
C SER A 48 -19.79 14.70 1.33
N ILE A 49 -18.81 14.06 0.67
CA ILE A 49 -18.79 12.60 0.44
C ILE A 49 -18.82 11.84 1.78
N LYS A 50 -17.97 12.24 2.74
CA LYS A 50 -17.94 11.61 4.07
C LYS A 50 -19.26 11.75 4.82
N SER A 51 -19.92 12.91 4.73
CA SER A 51 -21.21 13.13 5.38
C SER A 51 -22.35 12.30 4.78
N SER A 52 -22.26 12.00 3.47
CA SER A 52 -23.25 11.19 2.76
C SER A 52 -23.08 9.68 2.92
N SER A 53 -21.96 9.20 3.47
CA SER A 53 -21.70 7.77 3.63
C SER A 53 -21.84 7.30 5.07
N SER A 54 -22.75 6.35 5.31
CA SER A 54 -22.94 5.70 6.60
C SER A 54 -21.94 4.58 6.91
N LEU A 55 -21.29 4.04 5.87
CA LEU A 55 -20.36 2.89 5.96
C LEU A 55 -18.88 3.28 5.76
N GLY A 56 -18.60 4.56 5.55
CA GLY A 56 -17.27 5.06 5.20
C GLY A 56 -17.09 5.28 3.70
N VAL A 57 -16.02 5.97 3.33
CA VAL A 57 -15.77 6.36 1.94
C VAL A 57 -15.00 5.26 1.23
N ASP A 58 -15.61 4.66 0.21
CA ASP A 58 -14.89 3.84 -0.78
C ASP A 58 -14.26 4.76 -1.82
N ILE A 59 -13.03 5.16 -1.53
CA ILE A 59 -12.29 6.12 -2.36
C ILE A 59 -12.04 5.60 -3.77
N LEU A 60 -11.84 4.29 -3.95
CA LEU A 60 -11.54 3.71 -5.27
C LEU A 60 -12.78 3.74 -6.15
N GLN A 61 -13.95 3.42 -5.59
CA GLN A 61 -15.22 3.54 -6.30
C GLN A 61 -15.50 4.99 -6.73
N HIS A 62 -15.13 5.98 -5.91
CA HIS A 62 -15.27 7.39 -6.30
C HIS A 62 -14.35 7.76 -7.46
N ILE A 63 -13.08 7.35 -7.40
CA ILE A 63 -12.07 7.64 -8.44
C ILE A 63 -12.46 7.03 -9.79
N ASP A 64 -13.06 5.83 -9.81
CA ASP A 64 -13.40 5.11 -11.06
C ASP A 64 -14.32 5.91 -11.99
N SER A 65 -15.13 6.83 -11.43
CA SER A 65 -16.02 7.71 -12.19
C SER A 65 -15.36 8.98 -12.76
N TRP A 66 -14.10 9.26 -12.40
CA TRP A 66 -13.42 10.51 -12.76
C TRP A 66 -12.81 10.48 -14.17
N SER A 67 -12.42 11.67 -14.67
CA SER A 67 -11.64 11.75 -15.91
C SER A 67 -10.27 11.08 -15.75
N PRO A 68 -9.68 10.53 -16.83
CA PRO A 68 -8.40 9.81 -16.76
C PRO A 68 -7.26 10.60 -16.10
N ASP A 69 -7.14 11.90 -16.40
CA ASP A 69 -6.11 12.76 -15.80
C ASP A 69 -6.31 12.93 -14.29
N ARG A 70 -7.56 13.00 -13.83
CA ARG A 70 -7.88 13.11 -12.40
C ARG A 70 -7.68 11.77 -11.70
N GLN A 71 -7.99 10.65 -12.35
CA GLN A 71 -7.69 9.31 -11.86
C GLN A 71 -6.19 9.12 -11.67
N GLN A 72 -5.38 9.46 -12.67
CA GLN A 72 -3.92 9.32 -12.59
C GLN A 72 -3.37 10.09 -11.38
N LYS A 73 -3.76 11.36 -11.22
CA LYS A 73 -3.35 12.17 -10.05
C LYS A 73 -3.78 11.56 -8.72
N ALA A 74 -4.99 10.99 -8.66
CA ALA A 74 -5.47 10.32 -7.46
C ALA A 74 -4.61 9.11 -7.09
N TYR A 75 -4.28 8.28 -8.08
CA TYR A 75 -3.42 7.12 -7.89
C TYR A 75 -1.98 7.50 -7.54
N ASP A 76 -1.44 8.58 -8.12
CA ASP A 76 -0.11 9.09 -7.75
C ASP A 76 -0.06 9.51 -6.27
N ILE A 77 -1.14 10.15 -5.77
CA ILE A 77 -1.27 10.51 -4.36
C ILE A 77 -1.32 9.25 -3.49
N ILE A 78 -2.18 8.29 -3.83
CA ILE A 78 -2.31 7.02 -3.07
C ILE A 78 -0.95 6.30 -3.02
N ALA A 79 -0.27 6.16 -4.16
CA ALA A 79 1.03 5.52 -4.25
C ALA A 79 2.08 6.18 -3.36
N ASP A 80 2.04 7.52 -3.22
CA ASP A 80 2.97 8.22 -2.33
C ASP A 80 2.67 8.00 -0.83
N PHE A 81 1.39 7.85 -0.47
CA PHE A 81 1.01 7.41 0.89
C PHE A 81 1.43 5.96 1.15
N GLU A 82 1.23 5.05 0.20
CA GLU A 82 1.63 3.65 0.30
C GLU A 82 3.15 3.50 0.43
N ARG A 83 3.92 4.24 -0.38
CA ARG A 83 5.39 4.27 -0.31
C ARG A 83 5.87 4.71 1.08
N ARG A 84 5.29 5.79 1.63
CA ARG A 84 5.62 6.26 2.98
C ARG A 84 5.21 5.26 4.06
N GLY A 85 4.07 4.59 3.89
CA GLY A 85 3.63 3.51 4.78
C GLY A 85 4.60 2.34 4.79
N LEU A 86 5.10 1.93 3.62
CA LEU A 86 6.10 0.87 3.48
C LEU A 86 7.41 1.22 4.19
N GLU A 87 7.86 2.47 4.07
CA GLU A 87 9.09 2.97 4.71
C GLU A 87 9.00 3.02 6.24
N GLN A 88 7.79 3.21 6.78
CA GLN A 88 7.54 3.35 8.23
C GLN A 88 7.03 2.06 8.88
N LEU A 89 6.81 1.00 8.10
CA LEU A 89 6.18 -0.24 8.55
C LEU A 89 6.90 -0.83 9.77
N GLN A 90 6.11 -1.06 10.82
CA GLN A 90 6.58 -1.66 12.06
C GLN A 90 5.65 -2.80 12.48
N ILE A 91 6.22 -3.92 12.93
CA ILE A 91 5.45 -5.03 13.50
C ILE A 91 4.88 -4.61 14.86
N MET A 92 3.62 -4.95 15.13
CA MET A 92 2.99 -4.71 16.44
C MET A 92 3.73 -5.55 17.51
N PRO A 93 4.16 -4.94 18.63
CA PRO A 93 4.96 -5.61 19.66
C PRO A 93 4.17 -6.63 20.50
#